data_AF-A0A4R9C2L3-F1
#
_entry.id   AF-A0A4R9C2L3-F1
#
_cell.length_a   1.000
_cell.length_b   1.000
_cell.length_c   1.000
_cell.angle_alpha   90.00
_cell.angle_beta   90.00
_cell.angle_gamma   90.00
#
_symmetry.space_group_name_H-M   'P 1'
#
loop_
_entity.id
_entity.type
_entity.pdbx_description
1 polymer ?
#
loop_
_entity_poly.entity_id
_entity_poly.type
_entity_poly.pdbx_seq_one_letter_code
_entity_poly.pdbx_strand_id
1 'polypeptide(L)'
;MSLTKKNRCEFVLGQLCVSKQGRDKGKVYIVYEFVDEDYILLVNGKDKKINNPKKKNKKHLQIVNQSIEDFEKLKSIDKIDDLLIKRNIKLKLQEEA
;
A
#
# COMPACT_ATOMS: atom_id res chain seq x y z
N MET A 1 8.32 21.67 -28.79
CA MET A 1 8.33 22.24 -27.42
C MET A 1 8.64 21.11 -26.46
N SER A 2 9.65 21.33 -25.62
CA SER A 2 10.47 20.32 -24.97
C SER A 2 9.76 19.43 -23.94
N LEU A 3 10.08 18.12 -24.02
CA LEU A 3 9.99 17.04 -23.03
C LEU A 3 9.29 17.32 -21.69
N THR A 4 8.18 16.62 -21.43
CA THR A 4 7.81 16.21 -20.06
C THR A 4 7.36 14.75 -20.02
N LYS A 5 8.30 13.82 -20.20
CA LYS A 5 8.17 12.48 -19.61
C LYS A 5 8.09 12.65 -18.09
N LYS A 6 6.89 12.57 -17.53
CA LYS A 6 6.71 12.36 -16.10
C LYS A 6 5.65 11.28 -15.94
N ASN A 7 6.08 10.02 -16.05
CA ASN A 7 5.33 8.93 -15.43
C ASN A 7 5.29 9.26 -13.93
N ARG A 8 4.23 9.92 -13.47
CA ARG A 8 3.97 10.07 -12.04
C ARG A 8 3.54 8.68 -11.57
N CYS A 9 4.42 7.97 -10.88
CA CYS A 9 4.03 6.82 -10.08
C CYS A 9 3.20 7.38 -8.91
N GLU A 10 1.89 7.47 -9.11
CA GLU A 10 0.94 7.89 -8.09
C GLU A 10 0.55 6.68 -7.24
N PHE A 11 0.19 6.91 -5.98
CA PHE A 11 -0.33 5.84 -5.14
C PHE A 11 -1.75 5.49 -5.59
N VAL A 12 -2.07 4.20 -5.62
CA VAL A 12 -3.40 3.67 -5.93
C VAL A 12 -3.88 2.82 -4.75
N LEU A 13 -5.19 2.64 -4.57
CA LEU A 13 -5.71 1.69 -3.58
C LEU A 13 -5.25 0.27 -3.90
N GLY A 14 -4.89 -0.49 -2.87
CA GLY A 14 -4.31 -1.82 -3.04
C GLY A 14 -2.83 -1.83 -3.43
N GLN A 15 -2.19 -0.68 -3.65
CA GLN A 15 -0.78 -0.60 -4.02
C GLN A 15 0.12 -1.07 -2.88
N LEU A 16 1.12 -1.91 -3.19
CA LEU A 16 2.17 -2.24 -2.24
C LEU A 16 3.16 -1.07 -2.13
N CYS A 17 3.55 -0.78 -0.90
CA CYS A 17 4.51 0.26 -0.62
C CYS A 17 5.43 -0.12 0.55
N VAL A 18 6.66 0.36 0.47
CA VAL A 18 7.66 0.19 1.52
C VAL A 18 7.85 1.49 2.28
N SER A 19 7.92 1.37 3.59
CA SER A 19 8.27 2.45 4.48
C SER A 19 9.75 2.82 4.34
N LYS A 20 10.06 3.98 3.75
CA LYS A 20 11.46 4.46 3.56
C LYS A 20 12.12 4.94 4.86
N GLN A 21 11.32 5.48 5.78
CA GLN A 21 11.80 6.11 7.02
C GLN A 21 10.81 5.98 8.17
N GLY A 22 11.31 6.22 9.38
CA GLY A 22 10.60 6.14 10.66
C GLY A 22 10.72 4.77 11.35
N ARG A 23 9.93 4.57 12.41
CA ARG A 23 9.95 3.35 13.25
C ARG A 23 9.74 2.05 12.48
N ASP A 24 9.00 2.12 11.38
CA ASP A 24 8.65 0.97 10.53
C ASP A 24 9.49 0.93 9.24
N LYS A 25 10.68 1.54 9.21
CA LYS A 25 11.55 1.52 8.02
C LYS A 25 11.77 0.09 7.53
N GLY A 26 11.62 -0.13 6.22
CA GLY A 26 11.77 -1.43 5.56
C GLY A 26 10.52 -2.32 5.59
N LYS A 27 9.47 -1.97 6.35
CA LYS A 27 8.23 -2.75 6.35
C LYS A 27 7.38 -2.45 5.12
N VAL A 28 6.72 -3.50 4.62
CA VAL A 28 5.81 -3.49 3.47
C VAL A 28 4.38 -3.32 3.96
N TYR A 29 3.62 -2.51 3.24
CA TYR A 29 2.23 -2.20 3.50
C TYR A 29 1.44 -2.13 2.20
N ILE A 30 0.12 -2.19 2.34
CA ILE A 30 -0.84 -1.92 1.28
C ILE A 30 -1.55 -0.59 1.57
N VAL A 31 -1.74 0.21 0.52
CA VAL A 31 -2.54 1.43 0.58
C VAL A 31 -4.01 1.05 0.71
N TYR A 32 -4.58 1.31 1.89
CA TYR A 32 -5.97 0.97 2.21
C TYR A 32 -6.94 2.09 1.88
N GLU A 33 -6.52 3.34 2.09
CA GLU A 33 -7.34 4.52 1.89
C GLU A 33 -6.50 5.80 1.77
N PHE A 34 -7.02 6.79 1.05
CA PHE A 34 -6.49 8.13 1.02
C PHE A 34 -7.23 8.99 2.05
N VAL A 35 -6.49 9.61 2.97
CA VAL A 35 -7.11 10.50 3.98
C VAL A 35 -7.10 11.93 3.48
N ASP A 36 -5.92 12.39 3.05
CA ASP A 36 -5.64 13.77 2.66
C ASP A 36 -4.69 13.77 1.45
N GLU A 37 -4.33 14.94 0.94
CA GLU A 37 -3.36 15.09 -0.15
C GLU A 37 -1.99 14.47 0.19
N ASP A 38 -1.54 14.63 1.43
CA ASP A 38 -0.23 14.15 1.89
C ASP A 38 -0.30 12.83 2.66
N TYR A 39 -1.46 12.41 3.17
CA TYR A 39 -1.59 11.29 4.10
C TYR A 39 -2.44 10.14 3.56
N ILE A 40 -1.98 8.91 3.82
CA ILE A 40 -2.66 7.67 3.47
C ILE A 40 -2.72 6.71 4.65
N LEU A 41 -3.73 5.83 4.63
CA LEU A 41 -3.88 4.72 5.54
C LEU A 41 -3.23 3.48 4.96
N LEU A 42 -2.40 2.84 5.80
CA LEU A 42 -1.64 1.65 5.44
C LEU A 42 -2.00 0.47 6.31
N VAL A 43 -2.12 -0.70 5.68
CA VAL A 43 -2.43 -1.96 6.34
C VAL A 43 -1.43 -3.04 5.93
N ASN A 44 -1.14 -3.97 6.83
CA ASN A 44 -0.31 -5.15 6.54
C ASN A 44 -0.93 -6.47 7.02
N GLY A 45 -2.12 -6.41 7.66
CA GLY A 45 -2.83 -7.60 8.14
C GLY A 45 -2.15 -8.35 9.29
N LYS A 46 -1.10 -7.77 9.90
CA LYS A 46 -0.39 -8.34 11.06
C LYS A 46 -0.46 -7.39 12.25
N ASP A 47 0.37 -6.36 12.23
CA ASP A 47 0.47 -5.37 13.30
C ASP A 47 -0.36 -4.11 13.01
N LYS A 48 -0.71 -3.91 11.73
CA LYS A 48 -1.56 -2.83 11.21
C LYS A 48 -2.71 -3.46 10.45
N LYS A 49 -3.79 -3.66 11.20
CA LYS A 49 -5.04 -4.26 10.75
C LYS A 49 -5.95 -3.23 10.10
N ILE A 50 -6.98 -3.68 9.41
CA ILE A 50 -8.02 -2.81 8.83
C ILE A 50 -8.67 -1.93 9.90
N ASN A 51 -8.93 -2.48 11.10
CA ASN A 51 -9.52 -1.74 12.22
C ASN A 51 -8.54 -0.81 12.94
N ASN A 52 -7.23 -0.92 12.68
CA ASN A 52 -6.21 -0.04 13.25
C ASN A 52 -5.14 0.27 12.20
N PRO A 53 -5.52 0.99 11.14
CA PRO A 53 -4.64 1.27 10.03
C PRO A 53 -3.60 2.32 10.42
N LYS A 54 -2.46 2.32 9.75
CA LYS A 54 -1.38 3.27 10.01
C LYS A 54 -1.54 4.51 9.14
N LYS A 55 -1.83 5.67 9.73
CA LYS A 55 -1.71 6.95 9.01
C LYS A 55 -0.24 7.26 8.73
N LYS A 56 0.12 7.50 7.47
CA LYS A 56 1.49 7.83 7.06
C LYS A 56 1.52 8.84 5.92
N ASN A 57 2.54 9.69 5.91
CA ASN A 57 2.78 10.65 4.84
C ASN A 57 3.34 9.96 3.58
N LYS A 58 2.77 10.27 2.41
CA LYS A 58 3.14 9.74 1.08
C LYS A 58 4.63 9.93 0.77
N LYS A 59 5.23 11.04 1.21
CA LYS A 59 6.66 11.37 0.97
C LYS A 59 7.62 10.36 1.60
N HIS A 60 7.17 9.65 2.64
CA HIS A 60 7.96 8.67 3.39
C HIS A 60 7.75 7.23 2.91
N LEU A 61 7.12 7.06 1.75
CA LEU A 61 6.79 5.78 1.16
C LEU A 61 7.48 5.59 -0.18
N GLN A 62 7.76 4.33 -0.49
CA GLN A 62 8.22 3.88 -1.79
C GLN A 62 7.12 3.03 -2.40
N ILE A 63 6.72 3.33 -3.62
CA ILE A 63 5.82 2.46 -4.39
C ILE A 63 6.61 1.22 -4.83
N VAL A 64 6.03 0.04 -4.63
CA VAL A 64 6.49 -1.22 -5.20
C VAL A 64 5.69 -1.44 -6.48
N ASN A 65 6.26 -2.03 -7.53
CA ASN A 65 5.54 -2.27 -8.80
C ASN A 65 4.56 -3.46 -8.72
N GLN A 66 3.80 -3.53 -7.63
CA GLN A 66 2.86 -4.59 -7.33
C GLN A 66 1.66 -3.98 -6.60
N SER A 67 0.47 -4.50 -6.88
CA SER A 67 -0.77 -4.11 -6.23
C SER A 67 -1.70 -5.31 -6.12
N ILE A 68 -2.69 -5.22 -5.24
CA ILE A 68 -3.83 -6.13 -5.26
C ILE A 68 -4.79 -5.63 -6.35
N GLU A 69 -5.00 -6.47 -7.36
CA GLU A 69 -5.99 -6.22 -8.40
C GLU A 69 -7.40 -6.12 -7.80
N ASP A 70 -8.24 -5.24 -8.35
CA ASP A 70 -9.64 -5.08 -7.93
C ASP A 70 -9.83 -4.77 -6.43
N PHE A 71 -8.83 -4.18 -5.77
CA PHE A 71 -8.90 -3.86 -4.34
C PHE A 71 -10.13 -3.02 -3.97
N GLU A 72 -10.50 -2.04 -4.79
CA GLU A 72 -11.70 -1.22 -4.56
C GLU A 72 -12.99 -2.06 -4.59
N LYS A 73 -13.10 -2.99 -5.54
CA LYS A 73 -14.25 -3.90 -5.64
C LYS A 73 -14.30 -4.81 -4.42
N LEU A 74 -13.17 -5.41 -4.05
CA LEU A 74 -13.04 -6.28 -2.88
C LEU A 74 -13.42 -5.54 -1.58
N LYS A 75 -13.02 -4.27 -1.45
CA LYS A 75 -13.37 -3.42 -0.30
C LYS A 75 -14.88 -3.16 -0.26
N SER A 76 -15.49 -2.91 -1.41
CA SER A 76 -16.92 -2.58 -1.52
C SER A 76 -17.83 -3.75 -1.16
N ILE A 77 -17.40 -4.98 -1.46
CA ILE A 77 -18.13 -6.22 -1.11
C ILE A 77 -17.70 -6.79 0.26
N ASP A 78 -16.94 -6.03 1.04
CA ASP A 78 -16.42 -6.40 2.37
C ASP A 78 -15.67 -7.75 2.41
N LYS A 79 -14.99 -8.09 1.30
CA LYS A 79 -14.17 -9.32 1.18
C LYS A 79 -12.70 -9.10 1.53
N ILE A 80 -12.34 -7.91 2.01
CA ILE A 80 -10.96 -7.64 2.43
C ILE A 80 -10.85 -7.91 3.93
N ASP A 81 -10.08 -8.92 4.26
CA ASP A 81 -9.70 -9.23 5.63
C ASP A 81 -8.18 -9.10 5.84
N ASP A 82 -7.79 -9.00 7.11
CA ASP A 82 -6.37 -8.94 7.50
C ASP A 82 -5.59 -10.16 7.00
N LEU A 83 -6.25 -11.32 6.89
CA LEU A 83 -5.63 -12.55 6.43
C LEU A 83 -5.31 -12.52 4.94
N LEU A 84 -6.23 -12.04 4.08
CA LEU A 84 -6.00 -11.84 2.66
C LEU A 84 -4.84 -10.88 2.42
N ILE A 85 -4.82 -9.74 3.11
CA ILE A 85 -3.74 -8.75 3.01
C ILE A 85 -2.40 -9.38 3.37
N LYS A 86 -2.34 -10.08 4.52
CA LYS A 86 -1.11 -10.71 5.00
C LYS A 86 -0.61 -11.79 4.04
N ARG A 87 -1.52 -12.59 3.47
CA ARG A 87 -1.19 -13.62 2.47
C ARG A 87 -0.65 -13.00 1.19
N ASN A 88 -1.31 -11.98 0.66
CA ASN A 88 -0.87 -11.28 -0.55
C ASN A 88 0.53 -10.69 -0.39
N ILE A 89 0.78 -9.96 0.70
CA ILE A 89 2.12 -9.41 0.97
C ILE A 89 3.17 -10.53 1.03
N LYS A 90 2.87 -11.65 1.70
CA LYS A 90 3.80 -12.78 1.81
C LYS A 90 4.09 -13.42 0.44
N LEU A 91 3.05 -13.68 -0.36
CA LEU A 91 3.19 -14.26 -1.70
C LEU A 91 4.05 -13.36 -2.60
N LYS A 92 3.77 -12.07 -2.59
CA LYS A 92 4.48 -11.08 -3.40
C LYS A 92 5.95 -10.88 -3.01
N LEU A 93 6.28 -11.03 -1.72
CA LEU A 93 7.67 -11.05 -1.27
C LEU A 93 8.43 -12.33 -1.63
N GLN A 94 7.72 -13.44 -1.87
CA GLN A 94 8.34 -14.70 -2.30
C GLN A 94 8.57 -14.74 -3.82
N GLU A 95 7.79 -14.01 -4.61
CA GLU A 95 7.97 -13.90 -6.08
C GLU A 95 9.23 -13.12 -6.48
N GLU A 96 9.80 -12.31 -5.58
CA GLU A 96 10.99 -11.49 -5.81
C GLU A 96 12.31 -12.15 -5.34
N ALA A 97 12.24 -13.39 -4.84
CA ALA A 97 13.39 -14.17 -4.31
C ALA A 97 13.74 -15.35 -5.23
#